data_AF-A0A7X7L506-F1
#
_entry.id   AF-A0A7X7L506-F1
#
_cell.length_a   1.000
_cell.length_b   1.000
_cell.length_c   1.000
_cell.angle_alpha   90.00
_cell.angle_beta   90.00
_cell.angle_gamma   90.00
#
_symmetry.space_group_name_H-M   'P 1'
#
loop_
_entity.id
_entity.type
_entity.pdbx_description
1 polymer ?
#
loop_
_entity_poly.entity_id
_entity_poly.type
_entity_poly.pdbx_seq_one_letter_code
_entity_poly.pdbx_strand_id
1 'polypeptide(L)' 'MLKIENLSKTYANNIKAVDNISFEIKSGDMFGFIGHNGAGKTTTLK' A
#
# COMPACT_ATOMS: atom_id res chain seq x y z
N MET A 1 14.80 -6.91 -4.12
CA MET A 1 13.51 -7.60 -3.91
C MET A 1 12.83 -6.97 -2.71
N LEU A 2 11.69 -6.32 -2.93
CA LEU A 2 10.84 -5.78 -1.87
C LEU A 2 9.65 -6.74 -1.69
N LYS A 3 9.33 -7.10 -0.46
CA LYS A 3 8.16 -7.91 -0.13
C LYS A 3 7.35 -7.21 0.95
N ILE A 4 6.05 -7.04 0.71
CA ILE A 4 5.08 -6.56 1.68
C ILE A 4 4.08 -7.67 1.93
N GLU A 5 3.82 -7.95 3.21
CA GLU A 5 2.88 -8.98 3.64
C GLU A 5 1.91 -8.40 4.66
N ASN A 6 0.61 -8.55 4.38
CA ASN A 6 -0.50 -8.23 5.26
C ASN A 6 -0.47 -6.78 5.80
N LEU A 7 0.01 -5.83 5.00
CA LEU A 7 0.09 -4.44 5.40
C LEU A 7 -1.32 -3.89 5.60
N SER A 8 -1.57 -3.41 6.80
CA SER A 8 -2.80 -2.72 7.18
C SER A 8 -2.45 -1.43 7.90
N LYS A 9 -3.15 -0.35 7.57
CA LYS A 9 -2.95 0.95 8.24
C LYS A 9 -4.28 1.65 8.44
N THR A 10 -4.55 1.99 9.70
CA THR A 10 -5.69 2.79 10.13
C THR A 10 -5.18 4.10 10.70
N TYR A 11 -5.78 5.22 10.29
CA TYR A 11 -5.53 6.55 10.85
C TYR A 11 -6.54 6.89 11.96
N ALA A 12 -6.39 8.07 12.56
CA ALA A 12 -7.38 8.64 13.46
C ALA A 12 -8.80 8.62 12.83
N ASN A 13 -9.83 8.55 13.67
CA ASN A 13 -11.24 8.39 13.27
C ASN A 13 -11.56 7.04 12.61
N ASN A 14 -10.78 5.99 12.87
CA ASN A 14 -10.98 4.63 12.33
C ASN A 14 -10.98 4.56 10.80
N ILE A 15 -10.32 5.49 10.11
CA ILE A 15 -10.20 5.46 8.66
C ILE A 15 -9.15 4.42 8.28
N LYS A 16 -9.62 3.29 7.75
CA LYS A 16 -8.75 2.24 7.23
C LYS A 16 -8.23 2.63 5.86
N ALA A 17 -6.98 3.09 5.80
CA ALA A 17 -6.35 3.57 4.57
C ALA A 17 -5.69 2.44 3.76
N VAL A 18 -5.27 1.36 4.42
CA VAL A 18 -4.76 0.15 3.78
C VAL A 18 -5.32 -1.04 4.56
N ASP A 19 -5.83 -2.05 3.85
CA ASP A 19 -6.43 -3.25 4.46
C ASP A 19 -5.79 -4.51 3.88
N ASN A 20 -4.95 -5.15 4.66
CA ASN A 20 -4.37 -6.46 4.40
C ASN A 20 -3.77 -6.65 2.98
N ILE A 21 -2.94 -5.72 2.53
CA ILE A 21 -2.31 -5.83 1.20
C ILE A 21 -0.98 -6.58 1.26
N SER A 22 -0.76 -7.45 0.27
CA SER A 22 0.47 -8.24 0.12
C SER A 22 0.93 -8.18 -1.33
N PHE A 23 2.19 -7.84 -1.56
CA PHE A 23 2.80 -7.82 -2.89
C PHE A 23 4.32 -7.94 -2.84
N GLU A 24 4.91 -8.34 -3.96
CA GLU A 24 6.36 -8.48 -4.14
C GLU A 24 6.80 -7.69 -5.36
N ILE A 25 7.91 -6.96 -5.25
CA ILE A 25 8.56 -6.25 -6.35
C ILE A 25 9.97 -6.84 -6.51
N LYS A 26 10.24 -7.42 -7.68
CA LYS A 26 11.54 -8.00 -8.00
C LYS A 26 12.49 -6.91 -8.49
N SER A 27 13.79 -7.21 -8.49
CA SER A 27 14.77 -6.27 -9.04
C SER A 27 14.55 -6.10 -10.54
N GLY A 28 14.43 -4.85 -10.98
CA GLY A 28 14.15 -4.52 -12.39
C GLY A 28 12.67 -4.27 -12.69
N ASP A 29 11.76 -4.58 -11.77
CA ASP A 29 10.33 -4.28 -11.95
C ASP A 29 10.07 -2.78 -11.78
N MET A 30 9.18 -2.24 -12.63
CA MET A 30 8.59 -0.91 -12.44
C MET A 30 7.18 -1.09 -11.89
N PHE A 31 6.92 -0.50 -10.72
CA PHE A 31 5.65 -0.61 -10.02
C PHE A 31 5.04 0.78 -9.76
N GLY A 32 3.72 0.91 -9.86
CA GLY A 32 3.00 2.15 -9.58
C GLY A 32 1.60 1.89 -9.00
N PHE A 33 1.17 2.77 -8.10
CA PHE A 33 -0.19 2.72 -7.54
C PHE A 33 -1.13 3.63 -8.35
N ILE A 34 -2.24 3.07 -8.84
CA ILE A 34 -3.29 3.81 -9.57
C ILE A 34 -4.61 3.71 -8.79
N GLY A 35 -5.34 4.82 -8.67
CA GLY A 35 -6.62 4.87 -7.98
C GLY A 35 -7.04 6.29 -7.63
N HIS A 36 -8.29 6.47 -7.18
CA HIS A 36 -8.85 7.77 -6.78
C HIS A 36 -8.15 8.36 -5.53
N ASN A 37 -8.39 9.64 -5.25
CA ASN A 37 -7.91 10.27 -4.03
C ASN A 37 -8.48 9.55 -2.79
N GLY A 38 -7.65 9.35 -1.77
CA GLY A 38 -8.01 8.59 -0.57
C GLY A 38 -7.85 7.07 -0.67
N ALA A 39 -7.52 6.50 -1.84
CA ALA A 39 -7.37 5.04 -2.04
C ALA A 39 -6.14 4.40 -1.36
N GLY A 40 -5.45 5.09 -0.45
CA GLY A 40 -4.31 4.52 0.28
C GLY A 40 -2.94 4.59 -0.40
N LYS A 41 -2.84 5.09 -1.65
CA LYS A 41 -1.58 5.14 -2.43
C LYS A 41 -0.36 5.67 -1.66
N THR A 42 -0.46 6.88 -1.10
CA THR A 42 0.64 7.48 -0.31
C THR A 42 0.86 6.73 1.01
N THR A 43 -0.20 6.16 1.59
CA THR A 43 -0.10 5.38 2.82
C THR A 43 0.65 4.08 2.61
N THR A 44 0.56 3.47 1.42
CA THR A 44 1.32 2.26 1.08
C THR A 44 2.81 2.56 0.80
N LEU A 45 3.16 3.80 0.44
CA LEU A 45 4.53 4.22 0.16
C LEU A 45 5.31 4.72 1.39
N LYS A 46 4.62 5.05 2.49
CA LYS A 46 5.20 5.52 3.75
C LYS A 46 5.37 4.37 4.74
#